data_AF-A0A1F3LV80-F1
#
_entry.id   AF-A0A1F3LV80-F1
#
_cell.length_a   1.000
_cell.length_b   1.000
_cell.length_c   1.000
_cell.angle_alpha   90.00
_cell.angle_beta   90.00
_cell.angle_gamma   90.00
#
_symmetry.space_group_name_H-M   'P 1'
#
loop_
_entity.id
_entity.type
_entity.pdbx_description
1 polymer ?
#
loop_
_entity_poly.entity_id
_entity_poly.type
_entity_poly.pdbx_seq_one_letter_code
_entity_poly.pdbx_strand_id
1 'polypeptide(L)'
;MIVVISDIHLGADLAYAECKENLGSLEKLLKQIKAAPNVKELVIAGDLLDEWFVPATVNTYQGKDQADFVKRIAATNKGVIDAFNSIIREGKILVTYVPGNHDLTITAANVESIFPGINQARDAEQGLGTHSPADCPKMAIEHGHRYNFFCAPDPISNQDVAPGTIMPPGYFYTRIGVLSFTQNFPPAGDIMPVVTQNTSGNESQYLLFVYWNVWNRALTKYTITNKFDEKIIVTNVDGFNGAYSVNDLLPYQTTAGGLIDVNLYKGIQDTWAQRQILNHVAVNIPIAQAIANAAKSSESEDQAKNQYFLNPNSDKRIVIFGHTHDPKIIVSEDHYGQKAIYANSGTWIDHNSIANTTMNFVVVTLQNADASSQTVVKLYNFENEVVTKMAEDSLRY
;
A
#
# COMPACT_ATOMS: atom_id res chain seq x y z
N MET A 1 -17.35 17.77 6.37
CA MET A 1 -16.19 16.96 6.81
C MET A 1 -15.89 15.94 5.74
N ILE A 2 -14.62 15.64 5.55
CA ILE A 2 -14.11 14.54 4.73
C ILE A 2 -13.56 13.50 5.70
N VAL A 3 -13.96 12.24 5.55
CA VAL A 3 -13.41 11.13 6.32
C VAL A 3 -12.49 10.33 5.40
N VAL A 4 -11.29 9.98 5.88
CA VAL A 4 -10.31 9.19 5.12
C VAL A 4 -9.97 7.93 5.91
N ILE A 5 -10.14 6.78 5.25
CA ILE A 5 -9.77 5.45 5.75
C ILE A 5 -8.86 4.79 4.72
N SER A 6 -8.04 3.82 5.12
CA SER A 6 -7.14 3.08 4.22
C SER A 6 -6.81 1.72 4.83
N ASP A 7 -6.09 0.89 4.07
CA ASP A 7 -5.46 -0.34 4.56
C ASP A 7 -6.50 -1.20 5.29
N ILE A 8 -7.60 -1.48 4.57
CA ILE A 8 -8.72 -2.30 5.05
C ILE A 8 -8.48 -3.78 4.78
N HIS A 9 -7.81 -4.10 3.68
CA HIS A 9 -7.39 -5.46 3.32
C HIS A 9 -8.55 -6.48 3.35
N LEU A 10 -9.64 -6.18 2.62
CA LEU A 10 -10.74 -7.14 2.47
C LEU A 10 -10.27 -8.34 1.64
N GLY A 11 -10.06 -9.47 2.30
CA GLY A 11 -9.63 -10.72 1.69
C GLY A 11 -10.79 -11.60 1.20
N ALA A 12 -10.50 -12.48 0.23
CA ALA A 12 -11.48 -13.44 -0.30
C ALA A 12 -11.71 -14.64 0.62
N ASP A 13 -10.77 -14.93 1.54
CA ASP A 13 -10.78 -16.07 2.43
C ASP A 13 -10.33 -15.64 3.85
N LEU A 14 -11.21 -15.80 4.82
CA LEU A 14 -10.97 -15.39 6.20
C LEU A 14 -10.03 -16.32 6.98
N ALA A 15 -9.60 -17.44 6.40
CA ALA A 15 -8.59 -18.30 7.03
C ALA A 15 -7.22 -17.62 7.17
N TYR A 16 -6.96 -16.60 6.34
CA TYR A 16 -5.71 -15.84 6.34
C TYR A 16 -5.90 -14.36 6.04
N ALA A 17 -7.12 -13.79 6.11
CA ALA A 17 -7.31 -12.36 5.89
C ALA A 17 -6.69 -11.52 7.02
N GLU A 18 -6.15 -10.34 6.70
CA GLU A 18 -5.64 -9.40 7.72
C GLU A 18 -6.75 -8.67 8.48
N CYS A 19 -7.93 -8.51 7.86
CA CYS A 19 -9.11 -7.92 8.48
C CYS A 19 -10.25 -8.94 8.50
N LYS A 20 -10.55 -9.45 9.68
CA LYS A 20 -11.61 -10.42 9.94
C LYS A 20 -12.37 -10.06 11.21
N GLU A 21 -11.66 -9.89 12.31
CA GLU A 21 -12.23 -9.58 13.62
C GLU A 21 -12.77 -8.14 13.65
N ASN A 22 -12.12 -7.21 12.94
CA ASN A 22 -12.52 -5.80 12.88
C ASN A 22 -13.68 -5.51 11.90
N LEU A 23 -14.12 -6.46 11.08
CA LEU A 23 -15.17 -6.24 10.05
C LEU A 23 -16.48 -5.72 10.64
N GLY A 24 -16.90 -6.24 11.79
CA GLY A 24 -18.12 -5.78 12.48
C GLY A 24 -18.02 -4.34 12.96
N SER A 25 -16.85 -3.93 13.47
CA SER A 25 -16.59 -2.56 13.89
C SER A 25 -16.51 -1.61 12.69
N LEU A 26 -15.91 -2.04 11.58
CA LEU A 26 -15.90 -1.28 10.33
C LEU A 26 -17.32 -1.03 9.81
N GLU A 27 -18.17 -2.06 9.79
CA GLU A 27 -19.59 -1.90 9.42
C GLU A 27 -20.31 -0.88 10.32
N LYS A 28 -20.03 -0.89 11.63
CA LYS A 28 -20.60 0.08 12.58
C LYS A 28 -20.10 1.49 12.31
N LEU A 29 -18.80 1.69 12.07
CA LEU A 29 -18.27 3.01 11.73
C LEU A 29 -18.89 3.53 10.43
N LEU A 30 -18.98 2.71 9.39
CA LEU A 30 -19.60 3.10 8.12
C LEU A 30 -21.05 3.54 8.30
N LYS A 31 -21.82 2.86 9.16
CA LYS A 31 -23.18 3.29 9.53
C LYS A 31 -23.19 4.63 10.29
N GLN A 32 -22.22 4.87 11.17
CA GLN A 32 -22.09 6.18 11.85
C GLN A 32 -21.73 7.29 10.87
N ILE A 33 -20.79 7.05 9.95
CA ILE A 33 -20.42 7.98 8.88
C ILE A 33 -21.64 8.32 8.03
N LYS A 34 -22.39 7.30 7.60
CA LYS A 34 -23.63 7.48 6.82
C LYS A 34 -24.65 8.36 7.52
N ALA A 35 -24.82 8.19 8.84
CA ALA A 35 -25.78 8.95 9.63
C ALA A 35 -25.31 10.37 9.98
N ALA A 36 -24.02 10.68 9.81
CA ALA A 36 -23.45 11.97 10.19
C ALA A 36 -23.91 13.09 9.23
N PRO A 37 -24.61 14.14 9.72
CA PRO A 37 -25.21 15.15 8.85
C PRO A 37 -24.20 16.09 8.17
N ASN A 38 -22.94 16.05 8.63
CA ASN A 38 -21.88 16.95 8.23
C ASN A 38 -20.71 16.22 7.53
N VAL A 39 -20.81 14.92 7.28
CA VAL A 39 -19.89 14.23 6.36
C VAL A 39 -20.43 14.40 4.95
N LYS A 40 -19.56 14.83 4.04
CA LYS A 40 -19.90 14.99 2.62
C LYS A 40 -19.14 14.01 1.72
N GLU A 41 -18.04 13.46 2.24
CA GLU A 41 -17.16 12.57 1.47
C GLU A 41 -16.46 11.58 2.41
N LEU A 42 -16.38 10.34 1.94
CA LEU A 42 -15.60 9.24 2.50
C LEU A 42 -14.58 8.81 1.44
N VAL A 43 -13.29 8.99 1.74
CA VAL A 43 -12.20 8.58 0.87
C VAL A 43 -11.55 7.32 1.41
N ILE A 44 -11.33 6.34 0.54
CA ILE A 44 -10.61 5.10 0.82
C ILE A 44 -9.24 5.24 0.14
N ALA A 45 -8.19 5.52 0.91
CA ALA A 45 -6.84 5.86 0.44
C ALA A 45 -5.96 4.61 0.24
N GLY A 46 -6.44 3.68 -0.60
CA GLY A 46 -5.73 2.45 -0.97
C GLY A 46 -5.98 1.25 -0.07
N ASP A 47 -5.58 0.09 -0.60
CA ASP A 47 -5.62 -1.22 0.04
C ASP A 47 -7.00 -1.54 0.64
N LEU A 48 -8.04 -1.32 -0.17
CA LEU A 48 -9.40 -1.71 0.17
C LEU A 48 -9.59 -3.21 0.01
N LEU A 49 -9.16 -3.72 -1.14
CA LEU A 49 -9.27 -5.12 -1.54
C LEU A 49 -7.88 -5.74 -1.48
N ASP A 50 -7.78 -7.00 -1.09
CA ASP A 50 -6.48 -7.63 -0.93
C ASP A 50 -6.22 -8.76 -1.94
N GLU A 51 -5.47 -8.46 -3.00
CA GLU A 51 -5.01 -9.42 -4.01
C GLU A 51 -3.64 -10.02 -3.68
N TRP A 52 -2.91 -9.44 -2.71
CA TRP A 52 -1.53 -9.80 -2.36
C TRP A 52 -1.45 -10.70 -1.14
N PHE A 53 -2.34 -10.57 -0.16
CA PHE A 53 -2.35 -11.31 1.09
C PHE A 53 -2.96 -12.70 0.93
N VAL A 54 -2.30 -13.53 0.12
CA VAL A 54 -2.67 -14.91 -0.17
C VAL A 54 -1.42 -15.78 0.03
N PRO A 55 -1.49 -16.91 0.77
CA PRO A 55 -0.31 -17.76 0.99
C PRO A 55 0.38 -18.12 -0.33
N ALA A 56 1.71 -18.13 -0.33
CA ALA A 56 2.50 -18.43 -1.53
C ALA A 56 2.06 -19.72 -2.24
N THR A 57 1.62 -20.75 -1.51
CA THR A 57 1.19 -22.05 -2.07
C THR A 57 -0.21 -22.05 -2.68
N VAL A 58 -0.97 -20.97 -2.55
CA VAL A 58 -2.38 -20.89 -2.98
C VAL A 58 -2.48 -20.08 -4.27
N ASN A 59 -3.17 -20.60 -5.29
CA ASN A 59 -3.51 -19.80 -6.48
C ASN A 59 -4.55 -18.72 -6.10
N THR A 60 -4.19 -17.44 -6.19
CA THR A 60 -5.05 -16.28 -5.86
C THR A 60 -6.44 -16.38 -6.51
N TYR A 61 -6.49 -16.71 -7.80
CA TYR A 61 -7.75 -16.80 -8.54
C TYR A 61 -8.37 -18.20 -8.54
N GLN A 62 -7.73 -19.18 -7.89
CA GLN A 62 -8.21 -20.57 -7.80
C GLN A 62 -8.55 -21.17 -9.19
N GLY A 63 -7.77 -20.82 -10.21
CA GLY A 63 -7.97 -21.27 -11.59
C GLY A 63 -9.07 -20.53 -12.37
N LYS A 64 -9.62 -19.44 -11.82
CA LYS A 64 -10.57 -18.54 -12.49
C LYS A 64 -9.88 -17.20 -12.84
N ASP A 65 -10.60 -16.09 -12.75
CA ASP A 65 -10.14 -14.75 -13.10
C ASP A 65 -10.30 -13.76 -11.93
N GLN A 66 -9.79 -12.54 -12.14
CA GLN A 66 -9.90 -11.45 -11.17
C GLN A 66 -11.37 -11.06 -10.88
N ALA A 67 -12.27 -11.23 -11.85
CA ALA A 67 -13.69 -10.91 -11.67
C ALA A 67 -14.36 -11.88 -10.68
N ASP A 68 -14.02 -13.17 -10.71
CA ASP A 68 -14.44 -14.12 -9.68
C ASP A 68 -13.80 -13.79 -8.32
N PHE A 69 -12.52 -13.42 -8.32
CA PHE A 69 -11.81 -13.06 -7.09
C PHE A 69 -12.49 -11.91 -6.33
N VAL A 70 -12.79 -10.79 -7.00
CA VAL A 70 -13.47 -9.66 -6.35
C VAL A 70 -14.90 -9.99 -5.90
N LYS A 71 -15.61 -10.87 -6.62
CA LYS A 71 -16.93 -11.37 -6.19
C LYS A 71 -16.82 -12.20 -4.92
N ARG A 72 -15.77 -13.01 -4.77
CA ARG A 72 -15.51 -13.76 -3.54
C ARG A 72 -15.18 -12.82 -2.38
N ILE A 73 -14.34 -11.80 -2.58
CA ILE A 73 -14.13 -10.75 -1.57
C ILE A 73 -15.48 -10.16 -1.15
N ALA A 74 -16.32 -9.78 -2.12
CA ALA A 74 -17.60 -9.17 -1.80
C ALA A 74 -18.56 -10.10 -1.03
N ALA A 75 -18.60 -11.38 -1.40
CA ALA A 75 -19.41 -12.39 -0.72
C ALA A 75 -18.93 -12.64 0.71
N THR A 76 -17.62 -12.78 0.90
CA THR A 76 -16.98 -13.00 2.20
C THR A 76 -17.18 -11.81 3.14
N ASN A 77 -17.15 -10.59 2.62
CA ASN A 77 -17.20 -9.34 3.40
C ASN A 77 -18.55 -8.61 3.30
N LYS A 78 -19.65 -9.36 3.10
CA LYS A 78 -20.95 -8.83 2.70
C LYS A 78 -21.45 -7.64 3.55
N GLY A 79 -21.28 -7.68 4.87
CA GLY A 79 -21.74 -6.61 5.76
C GLY A 79 -21.08 -5.25 5.48
N VAL A 80 -19.76 -5.26 5.28
CA VAL A 80 -18.97 -4.07 4.92
C VAL A 80 -19.32 -3.59 3.51
N ILE A 81 -19.43 -4.50 2.55
CA ILE A 81 -19.82 -4.17 1.16
C ILE A 81 -21.21 -3.54 1.09
N ASP A 82 -22.19 -4.14 1.79
CA ASP A 82 -23.54 -3.60 1.88
C ASP A 82 -23.54 -2.20 2.51
N ALA A 83 -22.71 -1.96 3.54
CA ALA A 83 -22.59 -0.66 4.19
C ALA A 83 -22.04 0.42 3.24
N PHE A 84 -20.95 0.14 2.51
CA PHE A 84 -20.43 1.04 1.47
C PHE A 84 -21.47 1.32 0.39
N ASN A 85 -22.08 0.27 -0.18
CA ASN A 85 -23.11 0.40 -1.22
C ASN A 85 -24.34 1.19 -0.74
N SER A 86 -24.67 1.09 0.54
CA SER A 86 -25.74 1.87 1.16
C SER A 86 -25.42 3.38 1.23
N ILE A 87 -24.15 3.74 1.44
CA ILE A 87 -23.67 5.13 1.41
C ILE A 87 -23.67 5.64 -0.04
N ILE A 88 -23.05 4.88 -0.96
CA ILE A 88 -22.94 5.24 -2.39
C ILE A 88 -24.32 5.50 -2.98
N ARG A 89 -25.26 4.55 -2.81
CA ARG A 89 -26.62 4.65 -3.37
C ARG A 89 -27.45 5.79 -2.78
N GLU A 90 -27.20 6.16 -1.52
CA GLU A 90 -27.91 7.31 -0.92
C GLU A 90 -27.48 8.64 -1.55
N GLY A 91 -26.25 8.72 -2.07
CA GLY A 91 -25.74 9.86 -2.84
C GLY A 91 -25.50 11.14 -2.02
N LYS A 92 -25.68 11.11 -0.69
CA LYS A 92 -25.42 12.25 0.22
C LYS A 92 -23.94 12.41 0.55
N ILE A 93 -23.19 11.31 0.56
CA ILE A 93 -21.76 11.26 0.82
C ILE A 93 -21.12 10.71 -0.44
N LEU A 94 -20.19 11.45 -1.03
CA LEU A 94 -19.35 10.95 -2.10
C LEU A 94 -18.42 9.87 -1.52
N VAL A 95 -18.41 8.68 -2.10
CA VAL A 95 -17.44 7.64 -1.73
C VAL A 95 -16.39 7.59 -2.82
N THR A 96 -15.16 7.93 -2.46
CA THR A 96 -14.01 7.97 -3.37
C THR A 96 -13.04 6.85 -3.00
N TYR A 97 -12.63 6.04 -3.98
CA TYR A 97 -11.60 5.02 -3.85
C TYR A 97 -10.34 5.44 -4.60
N VAL A 98 -9.19 5.32 -3.94
CA VAL A 98 -7.85 5.44 -4.53
C VAL A 98 -7.20 4.06 -4.50
N PRO A 99 -6.54 3.58 -5.58
CA PRO A 99 -5.80 2.32 -5.55
C PRO A 99 -4.62 2.33 -4.57
N GLY A 100 -4.35 1.19 -3.94
CA GLY A 100 -3.13 0.92 -3.18
C GLY A 100 -2.28 -0.17 -3.83
N ASN A 101 -1.28 -0.69 -3.10
CA ASN A 101 -0.43 -1.74 -3.64
C ASN A 101 -1.10 -3.13 -3.58
N HIS A 102 -1.96 -3.43 -2.60
CA HIS A 102 -2.63 -4.73 -2.50
C HIS A 102 -3.76 -4.93 -3.51
N ASP A 103 -4.30 -3.86 -4.09
CA ASP A 103 -5.30 -3.88 -5.16
C ASP A 103 -4.80 -3.23 -6.47
N LEU A 104 -3.47 -3.15 -6.62
CA LEU A 104 -2.73 -2.53 -7.72
C LEU A 104 -3.22 -2.96 -9.11
N THR A 105 -3.50 -4.25 -9.31
CA THR A 105 -3.94 -4.77 -10.61
C THR A 105 -5.45 -4.88 -10.74
N ILE A 106 -6.22 -4.57 -9.69
CA ILE A 106 -7.68 -4.65 -9.74
C ILE A 106 -8.22 -3.55 -10.64
N THR A 107 -8.86 -3.97 -11.73
CA THR A 107 -9.40 -3.06 -12.75
C THR A 107 -10.55 -2.21 -12.21
N ALA A 108 -10.74 -1.04 -12.82
CA ALA A 108 -11.85 -0.16 -12.48
C ALA A 108 -13.22 -0.86 -12.62
N ALA A 109 -13.37 -1.69 -13.65
CA ALA A 109 -14.60 -2.47 -13.88
C ALA A 109 -14.87 -3.49 -12.77
N ASN A 110 -13.82 -4.13 -12.24
CA ASN A 110 -13.95 -5.10 -11.15
C ASN A 110 -14.33 -4.41 -9.83
N VAL A 111 -13.74 -3.25 -9.53
CA VAL A 111 -14.17 -2.43 -8.37
C VAL A 111 -15.62 -1.97 -8.53
N GLU A 112 -15.99 -1.43 -9.70
CA GLU A 112 -17.35 -0.98 -10.01
C GLU A 112 -18.38 -2.11 -9.86
N SER A 113 -18.01 -3.35 -10.20
CA SER A 113 -18.90 -4.50 -10.13
C SER A 113 -19.40 -4.84 -8.72
N ILE A 114 -18.61 -4.49 -7.69
CA ILE A 114 -18.95 -4.73 -6.28
C ILE A 114 -19.29 -3.44 -5.52
N PHE A 115 -18.94 -2.27 -6.07
CA PHE A 115 -19.27 -0.94 -5.56
C PHE A 115 -19.89 -0.03 -6.64
N PRO A 116 -21.08 -0.36 -7.16
CA PRO A 116 -21.68 0.40 -8.27
C PRO A 116 -21.96 1.86 -7.88
N GLY A 117 -21.42 2.78 -8.67
CA GLY A 117 -21.51 4.23 -8.47
C GLY A 117 -20.40 4.84 -7.61
N ILE A 118 -19.37 4.07 -7.23
CA ILE A 118 -18.21 4.61 -6.51
C ILE A 118 -17.39 5.55 -7.40
N ASN A 119 -16.89 6.64 -6.83
CA ASN A 119 -15.91 7.47 -7.52
C ASN A 119 -14.53 6.81 -7.41
N GLN A 120 -13.83 6.59 -8.52
CA GLN A 120 -12.49 5.99 -8.53
C GLN A 120 -11.46 7.04 -8.95
N ALA A 121 -10.65 7.51 -8.00
CA ALA A 121 -9.56 8.46 -8.24
C ALA A 121 -8.29 7.69 -8.65
N ARG A 122 -8.27 7.26 -9.91
CA ARG A 122 -7.14 6.59 -10.55
C ARG A 122 -6.33 7.56 -11.39
N ASP A 123 -5.03 7.34 -11.45
CA ASP A 123 -4.17 7.97 -12.45
C ASP A 123 -4.41 7.33 -13.84
N ALA A 124 -3.72 7.84 -14.87
CA ALA A 124 -3.74 7.21 -16.18
C ALA A 124 -3.12 5.80 -16.14
N GLU A 125 -2.15 5.60 -15.25
CA GLU A 125 -1.44 4.36 -15.01
C GLU A 125 -2.21 3.46 -14.04
N GLN A 126 -2.29 2.18 -14.39
CA GLN A 126 -2.93 1.16 -13.55
C GLN A 126 -2.24 1.07 -12.19
N GLY A 127 -3.04 1.01 -11.12
CA GLY A 127 -2.56 0.81 -9.76
C GLY A 127 -2.07 2.05 -9.03
N LEU A 128 -2.20 3.23 -9.62
CA LEU A 128 -1.89 4.51 -8.99
C LEU A 128 -3.12 5.42 -8.94
N GLY A 129 -3.07 6.40 -8.05
CA GLY A 129 -4.12 7.40 -7.93
C GLY A 129 -3.79 8.44 -6.88
N THR A 130 -4.18 9.68 -7.13
CA THR A 130 -4.15 10.76 -6.15
C THR A 130 -5.47 11.53 -6.21
N HIS A 131 -6.13 11.69 -5.06
CA HIS A 131 -7.37 12.42 -4.94
C HIS A 131 -7.16 13.79 -4.28
N SER A 132 -7.69 14.84 -4.90
CA SER A 132 -7.82 16.17 -4.30
C SER A 132 -9.31 16.53 -4.22
N PRO A 133 -9.90 16.66 -3.02
CA PRO A 133 -11.29 17.09 -2.86
C PRO A 133 -11.53 18.45 -3.55
N ALA A 134 -12.66 18.59 -4.25
CA ALA A 134 -12.91 19.73 -5.13
C ALA A 134 -12.88 21.09 -4.40
N ASP A 135 -13.32 21.14 -3.15
CA ASP A 135 -13.32 22.35 -2.31
C ASP A 135 -12.09 22.42 -1.38
N CYS A 136 -11.13 21.53 -1.57
CA CYS A 136 -9.83 21.56 -0.90
C CYS A 136 -8.71 21.10 -1.85
N PRO A 137 -8.48 21.80 -2.98
CA PRO A 137 -7.50 21.36 -3.98
C PRO A 137 -6.06 21.37 -3.47
N LYS A 138 -5.76 22.09 -2.37
CA LYS A 138 -4.46 22.06 -1.67
C LYS A 138 -4.25 20.79 -0.81
N MET A 139 -5.17 19.83 -0.86
CA MET A 139 -5.05 18.52 -0.21
C MET A 139 -4.78 17.43 -1.25
N ALA A 140 -3.86 16.52 -0.95
CA ALA A 140 -3.66 15.29 -1.70
C ALA A 140 -3.92 14.08 -0.79
N ILE A 141 -4.70 13.13 -1.28
CA ILE A 141 -4.98 11.85 -0.62
C ILE A 141 -4.56 10.75 -1.59
N GLU A 142 -3.57 9.96 -1.23
CA GLU A 142 -3.17 8.78 -1.99
C GLU A 142 -2.74 7.67 -1.04
N HIS A 143 -2.46 6.47 -1.56
CA HIS A 143 -1.99 5.40 -0.70
C HIS A 143 -0.53 5.60 -0.25
N GLY A 144 0.35 6.00 -1.17
CA GLY A 144 1.76 6.33 -0.91
C GLY A 144 2.76 5.28 -1.41
N HIS A 145 2.30 4.11 -1.87
CA HIS A 145 3.14 3.04 -2.42
C HIS A 145 3.93 3.44 -3.66
N ARG A 146 3.50 4.49 -4.38
CA ARG A 146 4.19 5.09 -5.54
C ARG A 146 5.68 5.32 -5.30
N TYR A 147 6.05 5.65 -4.07
CA TYR A 147 7.42 6.01 -3.68
C TYR A 147 8.19 4.85 -3.05
N ASN A 148 7.54 3.71 -2.80
CA ASN A 148 8.15 2.55 -2.17
C ASN A 148 8.76 1.62 -3.23
N PHE A 149 10.06 1.34 -3.12
CA PHE A 149 10.78 0.50 -4.09
C PHE A 149 10.16 -0.90 -4.28
N PHE A 150 9.64 -1.50 -3.21
CA PHE A 150 9.06 -2.85 -3.26
C PHE A 150 7.56 -2.84 -3.63
N CYS A 151 6.87 -1.71 -3.54
CA CYS A 151 5.41 -1.65 -3.70
C CYS A 151 4.91 -0.79 -4.87
N ALA A 152 5.74 0.11 -5.41
CA ALA A 152 5.37 0.90 -6.59
C ALA A 152 5.13 -0.01 -7.81
N PRO A 153 4.30 0.34 -8.81
CA PRO A 153 4.23 -0.45 -10.04
C PRO A 153 5.60 -0.60 -10.72
N ASP A 154 5.90 -1.77 -11.28
CA ASP A 154 7.13 -2.06 -12.04
C ASP A 154 6.81 -2.60 -13.45
N PRO A 155 6.52 -1.71 -14.41
CA PRO A 155 6.26 -2.11 -15.81
C PRO A 155 7.52 -2.49 -16.61
N ILE A 156 8.70 -2.57 -15.97
CA ILE A 156 9.99 -2.76 -16.66
C ILE A 156 10.53 -4.17 -16.43
N SER A 157 10.50 -4.62 -15.19
CA SER A 157 11.04 -5.94 -14.83
C SER A 157 10.18 -7.08 -15.41
N ASN A 158 10.81 -8.24 -15.61
CA ASN A 158 10.16 -9.52 -15.93
C ASN A 158 9.31 -9.58 -17.21
N GLN A 159 9.45 -8.62 -18.13
CA GLN A 159 8.63 -8.59 -19.35
C GLN A 159 8.86 -9.78 -20.29
N ASP A 160 9.97 -10.48 -20.16
CA ASP A 160 10.28 -11.73 -20.85
C ASP A 160 9.55 -12.96 -20.25
N VAL A 161 9.23 -12.91 -18.96
CA VAL A 161 8.55 -13.98 -18.21
C VAL A 161 7.04 -13.74 -18.09
N ALA A 162 6.64 -12.48 -17.88
CA ALA A 162 5.27 -12.04 -17.65
C ALA A 162 4.99 -10.75 -18.45
N PRO A 163 4.82 -10.83 -19.78
CA PRO A 163 4.60 -9.63 -20.61
C PRO A 163 3.40 -8.82 -20.14
N GLY A 164 3.60 -7.51 -19.97
CA GLY A 164 2.58 -6.56 -19.52
C GLY A 164 2.39 -6.48 -18.00
N THR A 165 3.14 -7.25 -17.21
CA THR A 165 3.09 -7.14 -15.75
C THR A 165 3.55 -5.76 -15.29
N ILE A 166 2.95 -5.31 -14.19
CA ILE A 166 3.39 -4.18 -13.38
C ILE A 166 3.71 -4.60 -11.94
N MET A 167 3.73 -5.90 -11.65
CA MET A 167 3.84 -6.44 -10.31
C MET A 167 5.25 -6.22 -9.74
N PRO A 168 5.41 -5.55 -8.59
CA PRO A 168 6.70 -5.36 -7.96
C PRO A 168 7.05 -6.51 -7.00
N PRO A 169 8.31 -6.59 -6.53
CA PRO A 169 8.75 -7.69 -5.66
C PRO A 169 8.00 -7.78 -4.33
N GLY A 170 7.36 -6.70 -3.88
CA GLY A 170 6.50 -6.67 -2.69
C GLY A 170 5.37 -7.69 -2.72
N TYR A 171 4.79 -7.99 -3.90
CA TYR A 171 3.79 -9.04 -4.05
C TYR A 171 4.32 -10.39 -3.57
N PHE A 172 5.49 -10.79 -4.05
CA PHE A 172 6.09 -12.07 -3.69
C PHE A 172 6.49 -12.09 -2.21
N TYR A 173 7.03 -10.99 -1.70
CA TYR A 173 7.35 -10.82 -0.29
C TYR A 173 6.11 -11.03 0.60
N THR A 174 5.00 -10.35 0.29
CA THR A 174 3.76 -10.46 1.06
C THR A 174 3.28 -11.90 1.09
N ARG A 175 3.27 -12.60 -0.04
CA ARG A 175 2.81 -14.00 -0.13
C ARG A 175 3.66 -14.98 0.67
N ILE A 176 4.97 -14.78 0.74
CA ILE A 176 5.87 -15.54 1.62
C ILE A 176 5.56 -15.22 3.09
N GLY A 177 5.32 -13.95 3.41
CA GLY A 177 4.88 -13.50 4.73
C GLY A 177 3.57 -14.17 5.18
N VAL A 178 2.57 -14.22 4.31
CA VAL A 178 1.29 -14.89 4.59
C VAL A 178 1.50 -16.40 4.77
N LEU A 179 2.35 -17.02 3.96
CA LEU A 179 2.68 -18.44 4.14
C LEU A 179 3.30 -18.69 5.52
N SER A 180 4.29 -17.88 5.93
CA SER A 180 4.87 -17.91 7.28
C SER A 180 3.79 -17.80 8.36
N PHE A 181 2.87 -16.84 8.23
CA PHE A 181 1.75 -16.68 9.17
C PHE A 181 0.86 -17.93 9.24
N THR A 182 0.44 -18.48 8.10
CA THR A 182 -0.40 -19.70 8.07
C THR A 182 0.32 -20.95 8.58
N GLN A 183 1.65 -20.98 8.54
CA GLN A 183 2.49 -22.00 9.15
C GLN A 183 2.80 -21.71 10.64
N ASN A 184 2.21 -20.65 11.21
CA ASN A 184 2.43 -20.19 12.58
C ASN A 184 3.89 -19.83 12.88
N PHE A 185 4.52 -19.07 11.99
CA PHE A 185 5.90 -18.57 12.10
C PHE A 185 6.90 -19.69 12.45
N PRO A 186 7.02 -20.71 11.57
CA PRO A 186 7.80 -21.90 11.85
C PRO A 186 9.30 -21.60 11.91
N PRO A 187 10.14 -22.48 12.47
CA PRO A 187 11.58 -22.42 12.22
C PRO A 187 11.89 -22.46 10.72
N ALA A 188 12.97 -21.78 10.30
CA ALA A 188 13.38 -21.74 8.90
C ALA A 188 13.67 -23.15 8.36
N GLY A 189 12.97 -23.52 7.29
CA GLY A 189 13.17 -24.77 6.55
C GLY A 189 14.42 -24.76 5.69
N ASP A 190 14.97 -23.58 5.40
CA ASP A 190 16.17 -23.41 4.59
C ASP A 190 17.00 -22.20 5.02
N ILE A 191 18.19 -22.05 4.43
CA ILE A 191 19.11 -20.95 4.71
C ILE A 191 19.27 -20.10 3.45
N MET A 192 19.10 -18.79 3.59
CA MET A 192 19.33 -17.86 2.51
C MET A 192 20.79 -17.92 2.03
N PRO A 193 21.05 -18.06 0.72
CA PRO A 193 22.41 -18.01 0.18
C PRO A 193 23.12 -16.72 0.58
N VAL A 194 24.33 -16.86 1.13
CA VAL A 194 25.14 -15.72 1.57
C VAL A 194 25.68 -14.96 0.37
N VAL A 195 25.36 -13.67 0.29
CA VAL A 195 25.98 -12.74 -0.64
C VAL A 195 26.98 -11.86 0.11
N THR A 196 28.15 -11.66 -0.48
CA THR A 196 29.20 -10.78 0.04
C THR A 196 29.39 -9.67 -0.98
N GLN A 197 29.56 -8.43 -0.50
CA GLN A 197 29.72 -7.27 -1.38
C GLN A 197 30.88 -7.46 -2.38
N ASN A 198 30.60 -7.22 -3.66
CA ASN A 198 31.63 -7.15 -4.70
C ASN A 198 32.34 -5.79 -4.63
N THR A 199 33.50 -5.73 -3.97
CA THR A 199 34.27 -4.49 -3.80
C THR A 199 34.96 -4.00 -5.08
N SER A 200 35.07 -4.86 -6.09
CA SER A 200 35.57 -4.51 -7.43
C SER A 200 34.45 -4.12 -8.41
N GLY A 201 33.18 -4.29 -8.01
CA GLY A 201 32.00 -3.99 -8.81
C GLY A 201 31.65 -2.51 -8.84
N ASN A 202 30.72 -2.15 -9.72
CA ASN A 202 30.17 -0.80 -9.81
C ASN A 202 29.02 -0.59 -8.81
N GLU A 203 28.40 0.59 -8.86
CA GLU A 203 27.26 0.95 -8.00
C GLU A 203 26.10 -0.07 -8.10
N SER A 204 25.81 -0.58 -9.29
CA SER A 204 24.77 -1.60 -9.51
C SER A 204 25.01 -2.85 -8.66
N GLN A 205 26.25 -3.34 -8.59
CA GLN A 205 26.62 -4.49 -7.75
C GLN A 205 26.49 -4.19 -6.26
N TYR A 206 26.83 -2.97 -5.84
CA TYR A 206 26.57 -2.53 -4.46
C TYR A 206 25.07 -2.50 -4.14
N LEU A 207 24.24 -1.98 -5.04
CA LEU A 207 22.79 -1.88 -4.84
C LEU A 207 22.11 -3.25 -4.81
N LEU A 208 22.57 -4.23 -5.59
CA LEU A 208 22.12 -5.63 -5.48
C LEU A 208 22.47 -6.24 -4.12
N PHE A 209 23.64 -5.90 -3.55
CA PHE A 209 23.97 -6.31 -2.19
C PHE A 209 23.06 -5.64 -1.15
N VAL A 210 22.69 -4.38 -1.33
CA VAL A 210 21.70 -3.71 -0.47
C VAL A 210 20.32 -4.37 -0.61
N TYR A 211 19.90 -4.71 -1.82
CA TYR A 211 18.65 -5.42 -2.11
C TYR A 211 18.61 -6.82 -1.46
N TRP A 212 19.72 -7.57 -1.54
CA TRP A 212 19.89 -8.84 -0.82
C TRP A 212 19.74 -8.68 0.69
N ASN A 213 20.30 -7.63 1.29
CA ASN A 213 20.18 -7.38 2.73
C ASN A 213 18.72 -7.15 3.16
N VAL A 214 17.89 -6.53 2.31
CA VAL A 214 16.47 -6.35 2.60
C VAL A 214 15.75 -7.70 2.58
N TRP A 215 15.97 -8.53 1.56
CA TRP A 215 15.44 -9.90 1.50
C TRP A 215 15.92 -10.78 2.66
N ASN A 216 17.17 -10.64 3.08
CA ASN A 216 17.71 -11.39 4.21
C ASN A 216 16.99 -11.04 5.52
N ARG A 217 16.74 -9.75 5.78
CA ARG A 217 15.96 -9.31 6.95
C ARG A 217 14.52 -9.82 6.89
N ALA A 218 13.91 -9.73 5.71
CA ALA A 218 12.57 -10.22 5.43
C ALA A 218 12.42 -11.71 5.78
N LEU A 219 13.25 -12.57 5.19
CA LEU A 219 13.17 -14.02 5.36
C LEU A 219 13.68 -14.50 6.72
N THR A 220 14.44 -13.68 7.45
CA THR A 220 14.75 -13.93 8.86
C THR A 220 13.53 -13.67 9.75
N LYS A 221 12.68 -12.70 9.41
CA LYS A 221 11.47 -12.36 10.17
C LYS A 221 10.30 -13.29 9.83
N TYR A 222 10.12 -13.61 8.55
CA TYR A 222 9.01 -14.41 8.04
C TYR A 222 9.53 -15.72 7.44
N THR A 223 9.80 -16.67 8.32
CA THR A 223 10.37 -17.97 7.97
C THR A 223 9.29 -18.95 7.50
N ILE A 224 9.66 -19.86 6.60
CA ILE A 224 8.77 -20.91 6.06
C ILE A 224 9.44 -22.28 6.18
N THR A 225 8.66 -23.35 6.22
CA THR A 225 9.19 -24.73 6.29
C THR A 225 9.73 -25.25 4.97
N ASN A 226 9.36 -24.64 3.86
CA ASN A 226 9.73 -25.03 2.51
C ASN A 226 11.19 -24.69 2.17
N LYS A 227 11.80 -25.48 1.29
CA LYS A 227 13.10 -25.14 0.70
C LYS A 227 12.99 -24.00 -0.30
N PHE A 228 14.04 -23.20 -0.42
CA PHE A 228 14.00 -22.01 -1.26
C PHE A 228 14.10 -22.31 -2.76
N ASP A 229 14.49 -23.53 -3.15
CA ASP A 229 14.47 -24.04 -4.52
C ASP A 229 13.14 -24.71 -4.92
N GLU A 230 12.26 -25.00 -3.95
CA GLU A 230 10.92 -25.49 -4.24
C GLU A 230 10.06 -24.41 -4.91
N LYS A 231 9.35 -24.76 -5.97
CA LYS A 231 8.41 -23.87 -6.67
C LYS A 231 7.09 -23.73 -5.92
N ILE A 232 7.15 -23.08 -4.76
CA ILE A 232 6.02 -22.95 -3.84
C ILE A 232 5.15 -21.72 -4.09
N ILE A 233 5.63 -20.71 -4.84
CA ILE A 233 4.88 -19.47 -5.07
C ILE A 233 4.01 -19.63 -6.31
N VAL A 234 2.76 -20.10 -6.12
CA VAL A 234 1.78 -20.34 -7.18
C VAL A 234 1.14 -19.02 -7.62
N THR A 235 1.44 -18.56 -8.84
CA THR A 235 0.98 -17.28 -9.41
C THR A 235 -0.30 -17.42 -10.25
N ASN A 236 -0.31 -16.97 -11.51
CA ASN A 236 -1.47 -16.74 -12.40
C ASN A 236 -2.17 -15.40 -12.14
N VAL A 237 -1.38 -14.37 -11.82
CA VAL A 237 -1.80 -12.99 -11.59
C VAL A 237 -0.90 -12.08 -12.42
N ASP A 238 -1.48 -11.08 -13.08
CA ASP A 238 -0.74 -10.01 -13.77
C ASP A 238 0.34 -10.51 -14.75
N GLY A 239 -0.01 -11.48 -15.60
CA GLY A 239 0.90 -12.03 -16.61
C GLY A 239 1.87 -13.10 -16.10
N PHE A 240 2.15 -13.18 -14.80
CA PHE A 240 2.91 -14.29 -14.22
C PHE A 240 2.10 -15.59 -14.30
N ASN A 241 2.72 -16.68 -14.76
CA ASN A 241 2.08 -17.97 -14.95
C ASN A 241 2.83 -19.10 -14.25
N GLY A 242 2.10 -20.04 -13.65
CA GLY A 242 2.69 -21.20 -12.99
C GLY A 242 3.23 -20.88 -11.59
N ALA A 243 4.33 -21.53 -11.21
CA ALA A 243 4.90 -21.42 -9.86
C ALA A 243 6.40 -21.08 -9.88
N TYR A 244 6.82 -20.26 -8.93
CA TYR A 244 8.18 -19.77 -8.76
C TYR A 244 8.75 -20.19 -7.40
N SER A 245 10.07 -20.18 -7.30
CA SER A 245 10.79 -20.47 -6.07
C SER A 245 11.18 -19.19 -5.34
N VAL A 246 11.51 -19.29 -4.05
CA VAL A 246 12.06 -18.14 -3.31
C VAL A 246 13.40 -17.72 -3.93
N ASN A 247 14.23 -18.68 -4.33
CA ASN A 247 15.52 -18.44 -4.99
C ASN A 247 15.41 -17.62 -6.28
N ASP A 248 14.26 -17.64 -6.97
CA ASP A 248 14.06 -16.80 -8.15
C ASP A 248 14.06 -15.30 -7.83
N LEU A 249 13.75 -14.92 -6.59
CA LEU A 249 13.66 -13.53 -6.14
C LEU A 249 14.93 -13.04 -5.44
N LEU A 250 15.77 -13.97 -4.98
CA LEU A 250 16.93 -13.66 -4.16
C LEU A 250 18.15 -13.35 -5.03
N PRO A 251 18.86 -12.24 -4.76
CA PRO A 251 20.18 -12.07 -5.32
C PRO A 251 21.11 -13.18 -4.86
N TYR A 252 21.95 -13.67 -5.76
CA TYR A 252 22.89 -14.76 -5.51
C TYR A 252 24.26 -14.45 -6.12
N GLN A 253 25.28 -15.20 -5.68
CA GLN A 253 26.64 -15.15 -6.21
C GLN A 253 27.19 -16.57 -6.36
N THR A 254 27.94 -16.85 -7.42
CA THR A 254 28.59 -18.17 -7.62
C THR A 254 29.91 -18.27 -6.85
N THR A 255 30.55 -17.13 -6.58
CA THR A 255 31.82 -17.05 -5.86
C THR A 255 31.75 -15.84 -4.94
N ALA A 256 32.17 -16.01 -3.68
CA ALA A 256 32.16 -14.93 -2.70
C ALA A 256 32.96 -13.71 -3.20
N GLY A 257 32.29 -12.55 -3.25
CA GLY A 257 32.85 -11.28 -3.69
C GLY A 257 32.85 -11.09 -5.20
N GLY A 258 32.34 -12.09 -5.94
CA GLY A 258 32.15 -12.04 -7.39
C GLY A 258 30.88 -11.30 -7.78
N LEU A 259 30.43 -11.51 -9.02
CA LEU A 259 29.21 -10.89 -9.54
C LEU A 259 27.97 -11.40 -8.78
N ILE A 260 27.11 -10.46 -8.41
CA ILE A 260 25.79 -10.67 -7.86
C ILE A 260 24.78 -10.61 -9.01
N ASP A 261 23.93 -11.60 -9.11
CA ASP A 261 22.86 -11.71 -10.11
C ASP A 261 21.53 -12.07 -9.42
N VAL A 262 20.41 -11.96 -10.14
CA VAL A 262 19.07 -12.33 -9.66
C VAL A 262 18.24 -12.81 -10.86
N ASN A 263 17.37 -13.81 -10.66
CA ASN A 263 16.58 -14.38 -11.75
C ASN A 263 15.41 -13.47 -12.13
N LEU A 264 14.46 -13.25 -11.21
CA LEU A 264 13.38 -12.29 -11.36
C LEU A 264 13.83 -10.91 -10.92
N TYR A 265 13.31 -9.88 -11.56
CA TYR A 265 13.67 -8.48 -11.31
C TYR A 265 15.14 -8.18 -11.61
N LYS A 266 15.71 -8.88 -12.58
CA LYS A 266 17.07 -8.65 -13.05
C LYS A 266 17.26 -7.21 -13.53
N GLY A 267 18.14 -6.47 -12.86
CA GLY A 267 18.42 -5.07 -13.17
C GLY A 267 17.43 -4.07 -12.55
N ILE A 268 16.56 -4.47 -11.62
CA ILE A 268 15.57 -3.57 -10.99
C ILE A 268 16.21 -2.34 -10.31
N GLN A 269 17.43 -2.48 -9.79
CA GLN A 269 18.20 -1.38 -9.23
C GLN A 269 18.67 -0.37 -10.30
N ASP A 270 18.89 -0.82 -11.53
CA ASP A 270 19.40 0.01 -12.63
C ASP A 270 18.27 0.80 -13.31
N THR A 271 17.03 0.32 -13.22
CA THR A 271 15.87 0.89 -13.92
C THR A 271 15.02 1.82 -13.04
N TRP A 272 15.39 2.05 -11.78
CA TRP A 272 14.59 2.84 -10.84
C TRP A 272 14.30 4.26 -11.29
N ALA A 273 15.25 4.95 -11.92
CA ALA A 273 15.00 6.28 -12.49
C ALA A 273 13.91 6.24 -13.57
N GLN A 274 13.93 5.24 -14.44
CA GLN A 274 12.90 5.04 -15.47
C GLN A 274 11.55 4.67 -14.84
N ARG A 275 11.54 3.79 -13.84
CA ARG A 275 10.34 3.38 -13.12
C ARG A 275 9.67 4.56 -12.40
N GLN A 276 10.45 5.44 -11.80
CA GLN A 276 9.96 6.68 -11.20
C GLN A 276 9.26 7.60 -12.20
N ILE A 277 9.82 7.74 -13.42
CA ILE A 277 9.19 8.53 -14.50
C ILE A 277 7.86 7.90 -14.90
N LEU A 278 7.81 6.57 -15.08
CA LEU A 278 6.58 5.86 -15.44
C LEU A 278 5.50 5.93 -14.34
N ASN A 279 5.91 6.10 -13.09
CA ASN A 279 5.02 6.23 -11.94
C ASN A 279 4.76 7.69 -11.53
N HIS A 280 5.18 8.68 -12.34
CA HIS A 280 5.00 10.12 -12.08
C HIS A 280 5.57 10.62 -10.75
N VAL A 281 6.70 10.07 -10.31
CA VAL A 281 7.42 10.60 -9.15
C VAL A 281 8.07 11.93 -9.54
N ALA A 282 7.62 13.02 -8.92
CA ALA A 282 7.99 14.37 -9.32
C ALA A 282 9.42 14.77 -8.90
N VAL A 283 9.86 14.29 -7.74
CA VAL A 283 11.21 14.53 -7.20
C VAL A 283 11.94 13.20 -7.10
N ASN A 284 13.08 13.09 -7.79
CA ASN A 284 13.83 11.83 -7.83
C ASN A 284 14.26 11.34 -6.43
N ILE A 285 13.92 10.10 -6.14
CA ILE A 285 14.33 9.34 -4.96
C ILE A 285 15.60 8.55 -5.31
N PRO A 286 16.74 8.81 -4.67
CA PRO A 286 17.97 8.04 -4.90
C PRO A 286 17.75 6.55 -4.67
N ILE A 287 18.23 5.70 -5.58
CA ILE A 287 18.00 4.24 -5.53
C ILE A 287 18.49 3.60 -4.24
N ALA A 288 19.67 3.99 -3.74
CA ALA A 288 20.22 3.47 -2.49
C ALA A 288 19.28 3.74 -1.30
N GLN A 289 18.68 4.94 -1.27
CA GLN A 289 17.66 5.31 -0.27
C GLN A 289 16.40 4.48 -0.45
N ALA A 290 15.87 4.41 -1.69
CA ALA A 290 14.63 3.71 -1.99
C ALA A 290 14.67 2.23 -1.57
N ILE A 291 15.78 1.53 -1.83
CA ILE A 291 15.95 0.13 -1.41
C ILE A 291 16.11 0.05 0.12
N ALA A 292 17.03 0.83 0.70
CA ALA A 292 17.41 0.68 2.11
C ALA A 292 16.30 1.08 3.10
N ASN A 293 15.42 1.99 2.68
CA ASN A 293 14.36 2.54 3.52
C ASN A 293 12.97 1.98 3.21
N ALA A 294 12.82 1.05 2.27
CA ALA A 294 11.51 0.53 1.83
C ALA A 294 10.61 -0.03 2.94
N ALA A 295 11.19 -0.45 4.07
CA ALA A 295 10.46 -0.98 5.23
C ALA A 295 10.27 0.05 6.37
N LYS A 296 10.68 1.31 6.19
CA LYS A 296 10.59 2.35 7.22
C LYS A 296 9.37 3.24 6.96
N SER A 297 8.49 3.39 7.96
CA SER A 297 7.35 4.32 7.85
C SER A 297 7.80 5.77 7.61
N SER A 298 8.95 6.15 8.19
CA SER A 298 9.56 7.48 7.99
C SER A 298 9.88 7.80 6.52
N GLU A 299 10.10 6.79 5.67
CA GLU A 299 10.33 7.06 4.25
C GLU A 299 9.09 7.65 3.59
N SER A 300 7.89 7.11 3.86
CA SER A 300 6.64 7.67 3.35
C SER A 300 6.39 9.10 3.84
N GLU A 301 6.79 9.40 5.08
CA GLU A 301 6.74 10.76 5.65
C GLU A 301 7.67 11.71 4.90
N ASP A 302 8.91 11.28 4.65
CA ASP A 302 9.89 12.04 3.87
C ASP A 302 9.41 12.24 2.43
N GLN A 303 8.72 11.27 1.84
CA GLN A 303 8.17 11.41 0.50
C GLN A 303 6.96 12.34 0.44
N ALA A 304 6.07 12.34 1.44
CA ALA A 304 5.04 13.37 1.54
C ALA A 304 5.68 14.77 1.57
N LYS A 305 6.77 14.94 2.33
CA LYS A 305 7.49 16.21 2.40
C LYS A 305 8.18 16.58 1.08
N ASN A 306 8.93 15.66 0.48
CA ASN A 306 9.76 15.95 -0.70
C ASN A 306 8.92 16.08 -1.98
N GLN A 307 7.91 15.24 -2.16
CA GLN A 307 7.11 15.18 -3.39
C GLN A 307 6.05 16.29 -3.44
N TYR A 308 5.57 16.74 -2.27
CA TYR A 308 4.47 17.71 -2.18
C TYR A 308 4.85 19.02 -1.50
N PHE A 309 5.42 18.99 -0.30
CA PHE A 309 5.60 20.23 0.48
C PHE A 309 6.82 21.03 0.01
N LEU A 310 7.96 20.38 -0.19
CA LEU A 310 9.19 21.04 -0.64
C LEU A 310 9.32 21.09 -2.16
N ASN A 311 8.42 20.44 -2.90
CA ASN A 311 8.40 20.47 -4.35
C ASN A 311 7.80 21.80 -4.85
N PRO A 312 8.58 22.67 -5.51
CA PRO A 312 8.10 23.97 -5.96
C PRO A 312 6.98 23.90 -7.01
N ASN A 313 6.77 22.73 -7.64
CA ASN A 313 5.70 22.48 -8.60
C ASN A 313 4.40 21.97 -7.95
N SER A 314 4.38 21.79 -6.62
CA SER A 314 3.20 21.38 -5.86
C SER A 314 2.67 22.56 -5.06
N ASP A 315 1.34 22.68 -4.98
CA ASP A 315 0.63 23.64 -4.15
C ASP A 315 -0.01 23.01 -2.90
N LYS A 316 0.26 21.72 -2.67
CA LYS A 316 -0.36 20.95 -1.60
C LYS A 316 0.21 21.37 -0.25
N ARG A 317 -0.68 21.55 0.72
CA ARG A 317 -0.35 21.86 2.12
C ARG A 317 -0.90 20.83 3.10
N ILE A 318 -1.75 19.91 2.63
CA ILE A 318 -2.17 18.73 3.39
C ILE A 318 -1.94 17.49 2.51
N VAL A 319 -1.25 16.50 3.04
CA VAL A 319 -1.05 15.20 2.39
C VAL A 319 -1.50 14.11 3.34
N ILE A 320 -2.38 13.22 2.88
CA ILE A 320 -2.87 12.08 3.66
C ILE A 320 -2.49 10.80 2.92
N PHE A 321 -1.68 9.96 3.56
CA PHE A 321 -1.31 8.63 3.06
C PHE A 321 -1.96 7.50 3.86
N GLY A 322 -2.04 6.32 3.24
CA GLY A 322 -2.17 5.03 3.92
C GLY A 322 -0.81 4.31 4.00
N HIS A 323 -0.80 3.03 3.64
CA HIS A 323 0.36 2.21 3.28
C HIS A 323 1.26 1.73 4.43
N THR A 324 1.62 2.61 5.37
CA THR A 324 2.61 2.23 6.41
C THR A 324 1.98 1.67 7.69
N HIS A 325 0.64 1.70 7.78
CA HIS A 325 -0.13 1.30 8.96
C HIS A 325 0.23 2.09 10.24
N ASP A 326 0.89 3.24 10.12
CA ASP A 326 1.47 3.98 11.24
C ASP A 326 0.69 5.29 11.48
N PRO A 327 -0.45 5.24 12.19
CA PRO A 327 -1.37 6.37 12.32
C PRO A 327 -0.70 7.54 13.05
N LYS A 328 -0.52 8.66 12.34
CA LYS A 328 0.09 9.88 12.92
C LYS A 328 -0.27 11.15 12.16
N ILE A 329 0.02 12.28 12.78
CA ILE A 329 0.02 13.61 12.16
C ILE A 329 1.41 14.23 12.36
N ILE A 330 2.00 14.74 11.30
CA ILE A 330 3.30 15.43 11.31
C ILE A 330 3.12 16.82 10.70
N VAL A 331 3.59 17.83 11.42
CA VAL A 331 3.61 19.21 10.95
C VAL A 331 4.98 19.53 10.39
N SER A 332 4.99 20.23 9.26
CA SER A 332 6.20 20.75 8.63
C SER A 332 5.91 22.07 7.93
N GLU A 333 6.78 22.47 7.00
CA GLU A 333 6.63 23.66 6.17
C GLU A 333 6.72 23.28 4.69
N ASP A 334 5.97 24.00 3.85
CA ASP A 334 6.10 23.96 2.40
C ASP A 334 7.33 24.77 1.93
N HIS A 335 7.60 24.79 0.63
CA HIS A 335 8.73 25.52 0.04
C HIS A 335 8.62 27.05 0.15
N TYR A 336 7.49 27.57 0.61
CA TYR A 336 7.29 28.98 0.94
C TYR A 336 7.41 29.26 2.46
N GLY A 337 7.74 28.27 3.27
CA GLY A 337 7.81 28.40 4.74
C GLY A 337 6.42 28.45 5.40
N GLN A 338 5.36 28.04 4.70
CA GLN A 338 4.01 27.99 5.25
C GLN A 338 3.76 26.61 5.87
N LYS A 339 3.01 26.58 6.98
CA LYS A 339 2.66 25.34 7.67
C LYS A 339 2.05 24.29 6.71
N ALA A 340 2.53 23.06 6.76
CA ALA A 340 1.99 21.92 6.03
C ALA A 340 1.73 20.76 6.99
N ILE A 341 0.74 19.92 6.66
CA ILE A 341 0.32 18.79 7.51
C ILE A 341 0.38 17.49 6.69
N TYR A 342 1.21 16.56 7.13
CA TYR A 342 1.12 15.17 6.73
C TYR A 342 0.26 14.40 7.74
N ALA A 343 -0.60 13.51 7.26
CA ALA A 343 -1.27 12.52 8.09
C ALA A 343 -1.15 11.12 7.47
N ASN A 344 -1.06 10.10 8.30
CA ASN A 344 -1.24 8.72 7.90
C ASN A 344 -2.54 8.20 8.51
N SER A 345 -3.44 7.63 7.70
CA SER A 345 -4.73 7.12 8.20
C SER A 345 -4.63 5.85 9.03
N GLY A 346 -3.47 5.20 9.09
CA GLY A 346 -3.27 3.97 9.84
C GLY A 346 -3.84 2.76 9.10
N THR A 347 -4.55 1.88 9.81
CA THR A 347 -5.03 0.63 9.23
C THR A 347 -6.28 0.11 9.94
N TRP A 348 -7.00 -0.79 9.26
CA TRP A 348 -8.16 -1.51 9.79
C TRP A 348 -7.90 -3.01 10.00
N ILE A 349 -6.69 -3.50 9.72
CA ILE A 349 -6.30 -4.89 10.00
C ILE A 349 -6.44 -5.22 11.49
N ASP A 350 -6.60 -6.49 11.80
CA ASP A 350 -6.87 -7.00 13.15
C ASP A 350 -5.67 -6.80 14.08
N HIS A 351 -4.44 -6.91 13.55
CA HIS A 351 -3.20 -6.84 14.33
C HIS A 351 -2.17 -5.93 13.66
N ASN A 352 -1.98 -4.74 14.23
CA ASN A 352 -0.95 -3.81 13.78
C ASN A 352 0.38 -4.07 14.51
N SER A 353 1.43 -4.40 13.75
CA SER A 353 2.78 -4.60 14.30
C SER A 353 3.64 -3.34 14.32
N ILE A 354 3.14 -2.24 13.75
CA ILE A 354 3.84 -0.96 13.64
C ILE A 354 3.41 0.02 14.73
N ALA A 355 2.11 0.06 15.06
CA ALA A 355 1.55 0.92 16.09
C ALA A 355 0.59 0.18 17.02
N ASN A 356 0.32 0.75 18.19
CA ASN A 356 -0.49 0.14 19.25
C ASN A 356 -2.01 0.28 19.04
N THR A 357 -2.45 0.82 17.90
CA THR A 357 -3.86 1.03 17.59
C THR A 357 -4.20 0.48 16.20
N THR A 358 -5.46 0.09 16.06
CA THR A 358 -6.11 -0.28 14.80
C THR A 358 -7.38 0.53 14.60
N MET A 359 -8.13 0.25 13.53
CA MET A 359 -9.41 0.92 13.21
C MET A 359 -9.25 2.44 13.14
N ASN A 360 -8.16 2.87 12.51
CA ASN A 360 -7.77 4.27 12.44
C ASN A 360 -8.43 4.99 11.26
N PHE A 361 -8.66 6.28 11.41
CA PHE A 361 -9.18 7.11 10.33
C PHE A 361 -8.87 8.59 10.56
N VAL A 362 -8.76 9.35 9.47
CA VAL A 362 -8.56 10.80 9.51
C VAL A 362 -9.89 11.49 9.20
N VAL A 363 -10.16 12.59 9.91
CA VAL A 363 -11.27 13.49 9.61
C VAL A 363 -10.72 14.88 9.32
N VAL A 364 -11.09 15.42 8.17
CA VAL A 364 -10.78 16.80 7.79
C VAL A 364 -12.05 17.65 7.84
N THR A 365 -12.00 18.70 8.65
CA THR A 365 -13.02 19.75 8.69
C THR A 365 -12.48 20.97 7.97
N LEU A 366 -13.08 21.34 6.85
CA LEU A 366 -12.60 22.47 6.05
C LEU A 366 -12.90 23.81 6.71
N GLN A 367 -11.98 24.76 6.52
CA GLN A 367 -12.24 26.17 6.82
C GLN A 367 -13.46 26.69 6.06
N ASN A 368 -14.11 27.72 6.58
CA ASN A 368 -15.21 28.42 5.94
C ASN A 368 -14.82 29.89 5.66
N ALA A 369 -15.79 30.72 5.28
CA ALA A 369 -15.56 32.12 4.94
C ALA A 369 -15.07 32.98 6.13
N ASP A 370 -15.29 32.54 7.37
CA ASP A 370 -14.78 33.22 8.56
C ASP A 370 -13.24 33.21 8.55
N ALA A 371 -12.64 34.39 8.75
CA ALA A 371 -11.18 34.58 8.78
C ALA A 371 -10.50 33.79 9.91
N SER A 372 -11.22 33.52 11.00
CA SER A 372 -10.73 32.75 12.14
C SER A 372 -10.84 31.24 11.95
N SER A 373 -11.62 30.77 10.97
CA SER A 373 -11.78 29.35 10.70
C SER A 373 -10.50 28.74 10.13
N GLN A 374 -10.24 27.48 10.44
CA GLN A 374 -9.09 26.74 9.95
C GLN A 374 -9.54 25.40 9.36
N THR A 375 -8.76 24.88 8.44
CA THR A 375 -8.88 23.50 8.01
C THR A 375 -8.22 22.65 9.09
N VAL A 376 -9.02 21.83 9.76
CA VAL A 376 -8.60 21.00 10.89
C VAL A 376 -8.49 19.55 10.45
N VAL A 377 -7.32 18.95 10.68
CA VAL A 377 -7.02 17.53 10.42
C VAL A 377 -6.96 16.81 11.76
N LYS A 378 -7.78 15.78 11.93
CA LYS A 378 -7.85 14.99 13.16
C LYS A 378 -7.64 13.53 12.84
N LEU A 379 -6.85 12.85 13.63
CA LEU A 379 -6.65 11.42 13.58
C LEU A 379 -7.41 10.77 14.73
N TYR A 380 -8.14 9.71 14.43
CA TYR A 380 -8.96 8.95 15.36
C TYR A 380 -8.66 7.46 15.26
N ASN A 381 -8.98 6.71 16.31
CA ASN A 381 -9.24 5.26 16.25
C ASN A 381 -10.67 4.96 16.72
N PHE A 382 -11.19 3.80 16.33
CA PHE A 382 -12.55 3.33 16.66
C PHE A 382 -12.55 2.03 17.48
N GLU A 383 -11.47 1.78 18.23
CA GLU A 383 -11.36 0.60 19.09
C GLU A 383 -12.47 0.57 20.15
N ASN A 384 -12.99 -0.64 20.41
CA ASN A 384 -14.13 -0.86 21.31
C ASN A 384 -15.39 -0.05 20.93
N GLU A 385 -15.52 0.32 19.64
CA GLU A 385 -16.63 1.11 19.10
C GLU A 385 -16.73 2.53 19.68
N VAL A 386 -15.60 3.05 20.18
CA VAL A 386 -15.49 4.41 20.72
C VAL A 386 -14.57 5.22 19.81
N VAL A 387 -15.10 6.33 19.26
CA VAL A 387 -14.29 7.29 18.52
C VAL A 387 -13.37 8.04 19.51
N THR A 388 -12.08 7.74 19.47
CA THR A 388 -11.08 8.35 20.34
C THR A 388 -10.12 9.19 19.51
N LYS A 389 -9.95 10.46 19.90
CA LYS A 389 -9.05 11.38 19.20
C LYS A 389 -7.61 11.09 19.60
N MET A 390 -6.77 10.80 18.62
CA MET A 390 -5.35 10.49 18.81
C MET A 390 -4.47 11.72 18.62
N ALA A 391 -4.71 12.47 17.54
CA ALA A 391 -3.93 13.66 17.20
C ALA A 391 -4.82 14.68 16.46
N GLU A 392 -4.40 15.93 16.47
CA GLU A 392 -5.08 17.02 15.78
C GLU A 392 -4.08 18.13 15.44
N ASP A 393 -4.21 18.69 14.24
CA ASP A 393 -3.55 19.92 13.85
C ASP A 393 -4.44 20.69 12.86
N SER A 394 -4.10 21.94 12.58
CA SER A 394 -4.86 22.80 11.69
C SER A 394 -4.00 23.86 11.01
N LEU A 395 -4.45 24.28 9.83
CA LEU A 395 -3.86 25.36 9.06
C LEU A 395 -4.94 26.19 8.36
N ARG A 396 -4.56 27.38 7.89
CA ARG A 396 -5.38 28.21 7.00
C ARG A 396 -4.67 28.39 5.66
N TYR A 397 -5.46 28.30 4.58
CA TYR A 397 -4.98 28.43 3.21
C TYR A 397 -4.88 29.85 2.68
#